data_AF-A0A6V8DDG1-F1
#
_entry.id   AF-A0A6V8DDG1-F1
#
_cell.length_a   1.000
_cell.length_b   1.000
_cell.length_c   1.000
_cell.angle_alpha   90.00
_cell.angle_beta   90.00
_cell.angle_gamma   90.00
#
_symmetry.space_group_name_H-M   'P 1'
#
loop_
_entity.id
_entity.type
_entity.pdbx_description
1 polymer ?
#
loop_
_entity_poly.entity_id
_entity_poly.type
_entity_poly.pdbx_seq_one_letter_code
_entity_poly.pdbx_strand_id
1 'polypeptide(L)'
;LMEPVNVAPGIEVAHYAMATMRGGTGASGTVVHEMLHQIGAIDLYPVHDPAWSGTWQGVGDWDIMASGNWNGNGVWPALPTAASMQLMGLDTSSTVILDFPVQRDGACLGPTLNLSARQDGGTVLRVDLTETQRLFIELKGGNAFDDRLPGDGVLVTLLDESAGDPASNEVNVDPGRPWLRVIEADDDNGLLNGQDDGSEGDTFQHGDRFGAEGVVVRDHKGIMVPWTAEIVSDGEGNGTAVAFSAQNCGHGLEVDVPPYGLQVNGNEAFVLALTNNDAPCTLTGGLSMDFGGLVTFESRLIDEGQHDVLLVPEQTLSGDAIDRLSGTLECAGTLLNLDVPITILNRIPNDGSVIDTIHVSENDVLDVQIRSTGHGPSTYTVLVEGPLSRIASAPSRVTLDADVHVLPLEVDPSGLLENGMLIRGEIHLVNLDGGRTVLPVMLTAEEESSGIDRLRQPETAVGLCMMLIGLTLLWPRQANKPTTADTTDQRPQAKQETLTLDAWGRPLDHDDAAEQGAQVAHDEWPSSDHQIL
;
A
#
# COMPACT_ATOMS: atom_id res chain seq x y z
N LEU A 1 7.60 -16.27 -2.84
CA LEU A 1 9.05 -15.93 -2.74
C LEU A 1 9.35 -14.96 -3.87
N MET A 2 10.18 -13.93 -3.63
CA MET A 2 10.53 -13.01 -4.73
C MET A 2 11.42 -13.69 -5.79
N GLU A 3 12.13 -14.77 -5.46
CA GLU A 3 12.87 -15.60 -6.41
C GLU A 3 12.49 -17.09 -6.27
N PRO A 4 12.29 -17.82 -7.40
CA PRO A 4 12.02 -19.26 -7.37
C PRO A 4 13.16 -20.07 -6.78
N VAL A 5 12.82 -21.09 -5.99
CA VAL A 5 13.79 -22.00 -5.38
C VAL A 5 13.87 -23.29 -6.19
N ASN A 6 15.10 -23.68 -6.55
CA ASN A 6 15.37 -24.95 -7.20
C ASN A 6 15.21 -26.10 -6.20
N VAL A 7 14.24 -26.99 -6.43
CA VAL A 7 13.94 -28.13 -5.55
C VAL A 7 14.36 -29.48 -6.14
N ALA A 8 14.52 -29.56 -7.46
CA ALA A 8 15.05 -30.71 -8.19
C ALA A 8 15.53 -30.30 -9.59
N PRO A 9 16.29 -31.15 -10.33
CA PRO A 9 16.71 -30.82 -11.69
C PRO A 9 15.53 -30.49 -12.60
N GLY A 10 15.49 -29.24 -13.08
CA GLY A 10 14.41 -28.74 -13.95
C GLY A 10 13.09 -28.44 -13.23
N ILE A 11 13.07 -28.37 -11.89
CA ILE A 11 11.89 -28.03 -11.09
C ILE A 11 12.21 -26.88 -10.15
N GLU A 12 11.46 -25.79 -10.31
CA GLU A 12 11.54 -24.59 -9.48
C GLU A 12 10.18 -24.32 -8.81
N VAL A 13 10.21 -23.82 -7.58
CA VAL A 13 9.03 -23.43 -6.81
C VAL A 13 9.13 -21.94 -6.46
N ALA A 14 8.21 -21.13 -6.96
CA ALA A 14 8.16 -19.69 -6.72
C ALA A 14 7.22 -19.31 -5.56
N HIS A 15 6.05 -19.95 -5.50
CA HIS A 15 5.02 -19.70 -4.51
C HIS A 15 4.51 -21.02 -3.93
N TYR A 16 4.20 -21.01 -2.65
CA TYR A 16 3.57 -22.12 -1.96
C TYR A 16 2.63 -21.54 -0.89
N ALA A 17 1.54 -22.24 -0.63
CA ALA A 17 0.64 -21.97 0.49
C ALA A 17 0.54 -23.22 1.37
N MET A 18 0.36 -23.02 2.67
CA MET A 18 0.21 -24.11 3.63
C MET A 18 -1.05 -23.88 4.46
N ALA A 19 -2.09 -24.66 4.19
CA ALA A 19 -3.32 -24.64 4.97
C ALA A 19 -3.42 -25.89 5.85
N THR A 20 -3.96 -25.72 7.06
CA THR A 20 -4.20 -26.83 7.98
C THR A 20 -5.51 -27.55 7.66
N MET A 21 -5.48 -28.88 7.55
CA MET A 21 -6.71 -29.69 7.47
C MET A 21 -7.28 -30.03 8.86
N ARG A 22 -6.70 -29.52 9.95
CA ARG A 22 -7.04 -29.91 11.33
C ARG A 22 -8.48 -29.52 11.72
N GLY A 23 -9.14 -28.66 10.95
CA GLY A 23 -10.57 -28.31 11.07
C GLY A 23 -11.56 -29.28 10.40
N GLY A 24 -11.10 -30.35 9.75
CA GLY A 24 -11.98 -31.28 9.04
C GLY A 24 -12.68 -30.62 7.85
N THR A 25 -13.99 -30.81 7.68
CA THR A 25 -14.77 -30.16 6.60
C THR A 25 -14.72 -28.63 6.66
N GLY A 26 -14.45 -28.05 7.83
CA GLY A 26 -14.34 -26.60 7.99
C GLY A 26 -13.03 -25.99 7.48
N ALA A 27 -12.08 -26.81 7.04
CA ALA A 27 -10.84 -26.31 6.45
C ALA A 27 -10.99 -25.85 4.99
N SER A 28 -12.13 -26.12 4.32
CA SER A 28 -12.31 -25.80 2.90
C SER A 28 -12.24 -24.30 2.62
N GLY A 29 -12.87 -23.46 3.43
CA GLY A 29 -12.86 -22.02 3.24
C GLY A 29 -11.44 -21.45 3.32
N THR A 30 -10.67 -21.84 4.36
CA THR A 30 -9.25 -21.48 4.47
C THR A 30 -8.43 -21.99 3.28
N VAL A 31 -8.61 -23.25 2.86
CA VAL A 31 -7.87 -23.80 1.70
C VAL A 31 -8.18 -23.02 0.43
N VAL A 32 -9.45 -22.64 0.20
CA VAL A 32 -9.84 -21.86 -0.97
C VAL A 32 -9.29 -20.44 -0.88
N HIS A 33 -9.40 -19.78 0.28
CA HIS A 33 -8.80 -18.46 0.53
C HIS A 33 -7.30 -18.43 0.19
N GLU A 34 -6.51 -19.38 0.70
CA GLU A 34 -5.09 -19.52 0.40
C GLU A 34 -4.80 -19.81 -1.08
N MET A 35 -5.70 -20.55 -1.74
CA MET A 35 -5.63 -20.82 -3.17
C MET A 35 -5.89 -19.54 -3.98
N LEU A 36 -6.82 -18.68 -3.55
CA LEU A 36 -7.14 -17.43 -4.25
C LEU A 36 -5.98 -16.44 -4.23
N HIS A 37 -5.18 -16.40 -3.16
CA HIS A 37 -3.92 -15.65 -3.16
C HIS A 37 -2.97 -16.09 -4.28
N GLN A 38 -2.97 -17.37 -4.67
CA GLN A 38 -2.10 -17.88 -5.74
C GLN A 38 -2.52 -17.38 -7.14
N ILE A 39 -3.73 -16.81 -7.27
CA ILE A 39 -4.24 -16.25 -8.52
C ILE A 39 -4.46 -14.73 -8.43
N GLY A 40 -3.88 -14.07 -7.42
CA GLY A 40 -3.82 -12.61 -7.34
C GLY A 40 -4.81 -11.96 -6.39
N ALA A 41 -5.58 -12.73 -5.63
CA ALA A 41 -6.40 -12.16 -4.56
C ALA A 41 -5.53 -11.65 -3.39
N ILE A 42 -6.03 -10.64 -2.69
CA ILE A 42 -5.38 -10.03 -1.52
C ILE A 42 -6.31 -10.14 -0.31
N ASP A 43 -5.75 -10.10 0.89
CA ASP A 43 -6.52 -10.05 2.12
C ASP A 43 -7.31 -8.74 2.18
N LEU A 44 -8.60 -8.83 2.44
CA LEU A 44 -9.47 -7.66 2.54
C LEU A 44 -9.71 -7.20 3.98
N TYR A 45 -9.20 -7.94 4.96
CA TYR A 45 -9.10 -7.53 6.36
C TYR A 45 -7.73 -6.88 6.63
N PRO A 46 -7.60 -6.00 7.64
CA PRO A 46 -6.34 -5.35 7.95
C PRO A 46 -5.25 -6.38 8.29
N VAL A 47 -4.14 -6.36 7.54
CA VAL A 47 -2.93 -7.14 7.84
C VAL A 47 -1.75 -6.21 8.14
N HIS A 48 -0.85 -6.65 9.02
CA HIS A 48 0.51 -6.12 9.18
C HIS A 48 0.75 -4.67 9.67
N ASP A 49 -0.24 -3.92 10.18
CA ASP A 49 0.02 -2.56 10.72
C ASP A 49 0.22 -2.51 12.26
N PRO A 50 1.44 -2.26 12.77
CA PRO A 50 1.69 -2.09 14.20
C PRO A 50 1.14 -0.78 14.78
N ALA A 51 0.80 0.21 13.94
CA ALA A 51 0.21 1.48 14.33
C ALA A 51 -1.31 1.43 14.44
N TRP A 52 -1.97 0.46 13.78
CA TRP A 52 -3.42 0.26 13.85
C TRP A 52 -3.79 -0.93 14.74
N SER A 53 -4.67 -0.70 15.72
CA SER A 53 -5.18 -1.72 16.65
C SER A 53 -6.70 -1.91 16.54
N GLY A 54 -7.29 -1.48 15.41
CA GLY A 54 -8.73 -1.51 15.20
C GLY A 54 -9.30 -2.92 15.08
N THR A 55 -10.62 -3.02 15.25
CA THR A 55 -11.38 -4.27 15.19
C THR A 55 -11.96 -4.54 13.80
N TRP A 56 -11.84 -3.61 12.86
CA TRP A 56 -12.36 -3.72 11.50
C TRP A 56 -11.84 -4.99 10.79
N GLN A 57 -12.74 -5.79 10.21
CA GLN A 57 -12.40 -7.01 9.46
C GLN A 57 -12.62 -6.84 7.94
N GLY A 58 -12.52 -5.60 7.44
CA GLY A 58 -12.72 -5.33 6.02
C GLY A 58 -14.19 -5.40 5.60
N VAL A 59 -14.45 -6.21 4.57
CA VAL A 59 -15.83 -6.49 4.09
C VAL A 59 -16.51 -7.66 4.82
N GLY A 60 -15.87 -8.19 5.88
CA GLY A 60 -16.47 -9.18 6.78
C GLY A 60 -16.88 -10.49 6.08
N ASP A 61 -18.02 -11.03 6.49
CA ASP A 61 -18.57 -12.31 6.04
C ASP A 61 -19.07 -12.29 4.58
N TRP A 62 -19.01 -11.13 3.91
CA TRP A 62 -19.48 -10.95 2.53
C TRP A 62 -18.48 -11.40 1.46
N ASP A 63 -17.19 -11.51 1.77
CA ASP A 63 -16.13 -11.93 0.84
C ASP A 63 -15.23 -13.00 1.47
N ILE A 64 -14.86 -14.01 0.67
CA ILE A 64 -13.92 -15.06 1.08
C ILE A 64 -12.51 -14.54 1.38
N MET A 65 -12.13 -13.40 0.82
CA MET A 65 -10.85 -12.75 1.11
C MET A 65 -10.89 -11.91 2.40
N ALA A 66 -12.05 -11.84 3.06
CA ALA A 66 -12.25 -11.32 4.41
C ALA A 66 -12.69 -12.46 5.37
N SER A 67 -13.52 -12.17 6.36
CA SER A 67 -14.07 -13.16 7.31
C SER A 67 -14.96 -14.22 6.64
N GLY A 68 -15.44 -13.97 5.42
CA GLY A 68 -16.32 -14.88 4.67
C GLY A 68 -15.71 -16.25 4.37
N ASN A 69 -14.39 -16.45 4.51
CA ASN A 69 -13.79 -17.78 4.47
C ASN A 69 -14.18 -18.67 5.67
N TRP A 70 -14.66 -18.09 6.78
CA TRP A 70 -15.10 -18.80 7.98
C TRP A 70 -16.60 -19.07 8.03
N ASN A 71 -17.36 -18.63 7.03
CA ASN A 71 -18.81 -18.86 6.95
C ASN A 71 -19.17 -20.35 7.09
N GLY A 72 -20.10 -20.63 8.01
CA GLY A 72 -20.47 -22.01 8.36
C GLY A 72 -19.32 -22.83 8.96
N ASN A 73 -18.41 -22.19 9.72
CA ASN A 73 -17.14 -22.75 10.19
C ASN A 73 -16.21 -23.18 9.04
N GLY A 74 -16.18 -22.41 7.96
CA GLY A 74 -15.36 -22.63 6.76
C GLY A 74 -15.84 -23.75 5.83
N VAL A 75 -17.05 -24.26 6.04
CA VAL A 75 -17.68 -25.25 5.14
C VAL A 75 -18.40 -24.55 3.97
N TRP A 76 -18.89 -23.32 4.16
CA TRP A 76 -19.71 -22.58 3.18
C TRP A 76 -19.12 -21.18 2.99
N PRO A 77 -17.89 -21.07 2.47
CA PRO A 77 -17.26 -19.77 2.30
C PRO A 77 -18.08 -18.89 1.35
N ALA A 78 -18.05 -17.57 1.57
CA ALA A 78 -18.67 -16.61 0.66
C ALA A 78 -18.10 -16.72 -0.76
N LEU A 79 -18.86 -16.28 -1.77
CA LEU A 79 -18.27 -16.00 -3.08
C LEU A 79 -17.41 -14.72 -2.99
N PRO A 80 -16.29 -14.65 -3.74
CA PRO A 80 -15.57 -13.39 -3.90
C PRO A 80 -16.51 -12.30 -4.42
N THR A 81 -16.40 -11.10 -3.87
CA THR A 81 -17.10 -9.90 -4.38
C THR A 81 -16.57 -9.54 -5.76
N ALA A 82 -17.31 -8.68 -6.46
CA ALA A 82 -16.90 -8.15 -7.76
C ALA A 82 -15.48 -7.56 -7.77
N ALA A 83 -15.08 -6.85 -6.72
CA ALA A 83 -13.75 -6.26 -6.60
C ALA A 83 -12.65 -7.33 -6.52
N SER A 84 -12.84 -8.37 -5.69
CA SER A 84 -11.93 -9.52 -5.62
C SER A 84 -11.83 -10.25 -6.97
N MET A 85 -12.96 -10.44 -7.66
CA MET A 85 -12.98 -11.04 -9.00
C MET A 85 -12.22 -10.20 -10.02
N GLN A 86 -12.39 -8.89 -9.98
CA GLN A 86 -11.66 -7.95 -10.84
C GLN A 86 -10.15 -8.03 -10.60
N LEU A 87 -9.72 -8.06 -9.33
CA LEU A 87 -8.31 -8.14 -8.94
C LEU A 87 -7.65 -9.43 -9.45
N MET A 88 -8.35 -10.56 -9.41
CA MET A 88 -7.88 -11.85 -9.96
C MET A 88 -7.87 -11.89 -11.50
N GLY A 89 -8.23 -10.80 -12.19
CA GLY A 89 -8.35 -10.75 -13.64
C GLY A 89 -9.57 -11.50 -14.20
N LEU A 90 -10.57 -11.76 -13.34
CA LEU A 90 -11.82 -12.45 -13.65
C LEU A 90 -13.01 -11.50 -13.56
N ASP A 91 -12.84 -10.24 -13.99
CA ASP A 91 -13.89 -9.22 -13.96
C ASP A 91 -15.11 -9.68 -14.77
N THR A 92 -16.22 -9.98 -14.07
CA THR A 92 -17.51 -10.34 -14.67
C THR A 92 -18.52 -9.20 -14.63
N SER A 93 -18.09 -7.98 -14.26
CA SER A 93 -18.97 -6.84 -14.12
C SER A 93 -19.35 -6.22 -15.46
N SER A 94 -20.56 -5.67 -15.50
CA SER A 94 -21.07 -4.91 -16.63
C SER A 94 -21.04 -3.44 -16.28
N THR A 95 -20.30 -2.65 -17.06
CA THR A 95 -20.21 -1.20 -16.85
C THR A 95 -21.55 -0.55 -17.18
N VAL A 96 -22.09 0.20 -16.23
CA VAL A 96 -23.32 0.98 -16.38
C VAL A 96 -22.94 2.36 -16.89
N ILE A 97 -23.47 2.71 -18.07
CA ILE A 97 -23.38 4.07 -18.58
C ILE A 97 -24.60 4.82 -18.06
N LEU A 98 -24.37 5.73 -17.13
CA LEU A 98 -25.41 6.59 -16.57
C LEU A 98 -25.62 7.80 -17.49
N ASP A 99 -26.62 7.69 -18.36
CA ASP A 99 -27.17 8.80 -19.13
C ASP A 99 -28.57 9.11 -18.60
N PHE A 100 -28.83 10.39 -18.34
CA PHE A 100 -30.08 10.87 -17.74
C PHE A 100 -30.83 11.80 -18.70
N PRO A 101 -31.38 11.27 -19.81
CA PRO A 101 -32.08 12.10 -20.78
C PRO A 101 -33.31 12.77 -20.18
N VAL A 102 -33.50 14.05 -20.51
CA VAL A 102 -34.67 14.84 -20.11
C VAL A 102 -35.95 14.21 -20.65
N GLN A 103 -36.82 13.76 -19.75
CA GLN A 103 -38.14 13.23 -20.09
C GLN A 103 -39.14 14.36 -20.36
N ARG A 104 -40.31 14.03 -20.94
CA ARG A 104 -41.33 15.03 -21.30
C ARG A 104 -41.92 15.80 -20.12
N ASP A 105 -41.86 15.22 -18.94
CA ASP A 105 -42.30 15.80 -17.66
C ASP A 105 -41.17 16.52 -16.92
N GLY A 106 -39.95 16.56 -17.48
CA GLY A 106 -38.78 17.18 -16.89
C GLY A 106 -37.99 16.27 -15.95
N ALA A 107 -38.40 14.99 -15.78
CA ALA A 107 -37.65 14.04 -14.98
C ALA A 107 -36.36 13.58 -15.69
N CYS A 108 -35.31 13.31 -14.91
CA CYS A 108 -34.03 12.80 -15.40
C CYS A 108 -33.93 11.32 -15.02
N LEU A 109 -34.46 10.46 -15.88
CA LEU A 109 -34.52 9.02 -15.65
C LEU A 109 -33.39 8.32 -16.38
N GLY A 110 -32.64 7.50 -15.64
CA GLY A 110 -31.58 6.66 -16.16
C GLY A 110 -32.08 5.25 -16.49
N PRO A 111 -31.16 4.29 -16.72
CA PRO A 111 -31.53 2.92 -17.04
C PRO A 111 -32.16 2.19 -15.84
N THR A 112 -32.97 1.17 -16.13
CA THR A 112 -33.38 0.15 -15.17
C THR A 112 -32.74 -1.17 -15.58
N LEU A 113 -31.97 -1.78 -14.68
CA LEU A 113 -31.14 -2.94 -14.97
C LEU A 113 -31.51 -4.09 -14.03
N ASN A 114 -31.82 -5.25 -14.61
CA ASN A 114 -32.14 -6.44 -13.85
C ASN A 114 -30.88 -7.00 -13.18
N LEU A 115 -31.03 -7.45 -11.94
CA LEU A 115 -30.05 -8.20 -11.21
C LEU A 115 -30.43 -9.68 -11.20
N SER A 116 -29.41 -10.53 -11.19
CA SER A 116 -29.57 -11.96 -10.96
C SER A 116 -28.55 -12.40 -9.93
N ALA A 117 -28.92 -13.43 -9.17
CA ALA A 117 -28.17 -13.84 -8.00
C ALA A 117 -26.78 -14.36 -8.39
N ARG A 118 -25.77 -13.98 -7.60
CA ARG A 118 -24.36 -14.11 -8.00
C ARG A 118 -23.92 -15.56 -8.22
N GLN A 119 -24.42 -16.49 -7.41
CA GLN A 119 -24.14 -17.92 -7.47
C GLN A 119 -24.51 -18.55 -8.82
N ASP A 120 -25.52 -18.01 -9.51
CA ASP A 120 -25.99 -18.53 -10.81
C ASP A 120 -25.26 -17.87 -12.00
N GLY A 121 -24.13 -17.20 -11.74
CA GLY A 121 -23.41 -16.40 -12.73
C GLY A 121 -24.10 -15.08 -13.04
N GLY A 122 -24.89 -14.57 -12.08
CA GLY A 122 -25.72 -13.39 -12.24
C GLY A 122 -24.96 -12.10 -12.52
N THR A 123 -25.70 -11.11 -13.02
CA THR A 123 -25.14 -9.83 -13.47
C THR A 123 -24.65 -8.99 -12.29
N VAL A 124 -23.38 -8.59 -12.37
CA VAL A 124 -22.76 -7.60 -11.49
C VAL A 124 -22.75 -6.26 -12.22
N LEU A 125 -23.31 -5.22 -11.63
CA LEU A 125 -23.25 -3.87 -12.20
C LEU A 125 -22.06 -3.12 -11.65
N ARG A 126 -21.36 -2.37 -12.51
CA ARG A 126 -20.24 -1.49 -12.15
C ARG A 126 -20.57 -0.05 -12.53
N VAL A 127 -20.53 0.87 -11.57
CA VAL A 127 -20.67 2.31 -11.79
C VAL A 127 -19.35 2.98 -11.43
N ASP A 128 -18.67 3.54 -12.41
CA ASP A 128 -17.42 4.28 -12.17
C ASP A 128 -17.75 5.67 -11.61
N LEU A 129 -17.14 6.02 -10.47
CA LEU A 129 -17.29 7.33 -9.82
C LEU A 129 -16.16 8.27 -10.21
N THR A 130 -14.93 7.75 -10.22
CA THR A 130 -13.71 8.44 -10.63
C THR A 130 -12.84 7.47 -11.45
N GLU A 131 -11.63 7.88 -11.83
CA GLU A 131 -10.68 6.96 -12.49
C GLU A 131 -10.26 5.78 -11.59
N THR A 132 -10.22 5.99 -10.27
CA THR A 132 -9.78 5.00 -9.28
C THR A 132 -10.89 4.45 -8.41
N GLN A 133 -12.11 5.01 -8.48
CA GLN A 133 -13.24 4.60 -7.67
C GLN A 133 -14.41 4.07 -8.48
N ARG A 134 -14.99 2.98 -7.99
CA ARG A 134 -16.16 2.33 -8.62
C ARG A 134 -17.03 1.65 -7.60
N LEU A 135 -18.34 1.71 -7.83
CA LEU A 135 -19.33 0.93 -7.10
C LEU A 135 -19.62 -0.36 -7.85
N PHE A 136 -19.74 -1.45 -7.10
CA PHE A 136 -20.32 -2.69 -7.58
C PHE A 136 -21.65 -2.94 -6.90
N ILE A 137 -22.61 -3.45 -7.67
CA ILE A 137 -23.96 -3.77 -7.20
C ILE A 137 -24.23 -5.22 -7.58
N GLU A 138 -24.41 -6.07 -6.57
CA GLU A 138 -24.55 -7.53 -6.70
C GLU A 138 -25.77 -8.02 -5.92
N LEU A 139 -26.55 -8.94 -6.49
CA LEU A 139 -27.60 -9.64 -5.75
C LEU A 139 -27.01 -10.88 -5.07
N LYS A 140 -27.04 -10.92 -3.74
CA LYS A 140 -26.56 -12.04 -2.92
C LYS A 140 -27.71 -12.62 -2.11
N GLY A 141 -27.67 -13.92 -1.81
CA GLY A 141 -28.72 -14.56 -1.02
C GLY A 141 -29.92 -15.05 -1.84
N GLY A 142 -30.98 -15.43 -1.13
CA GLY A 142 -32.19 -16.01 -1.73
C GLY A 142 -31.98 -17.39 -2.36
N ASN A 143 -30.87 -18.06 -2.02
CA ASN A 143 -30.49 -19.35 -2.58
C ASN A 143 -29.71 -20.18 -1.54
N ALA A 144 -29.73 -21.50 -1.70
CA ALA A 144 -29.16 -22.41 -0.72
C ALA A 144 -27.64 -22.22 -0.48
N PHE A 145 -26.89 -21.75 -1.48
CA PHE A 145 -25.43 -21.56 -1.32
C PHE A 145 -25.13 -20.40 -0.37
N ASP A 146 -25.87 -19.30 -0.50
CA ASP A 146 -25.70 -18.08 0.28
C ASP A 146 -26.44 -18.08 1.63
N ASP A 147 -27.07 -19.19 2.04
CA ASP A 147 -27.78 -19.34 3.34
C ASP A 147 -26.90 -19.06 4.58
N ARG A 148 -25.59 -18.90 4.39
CA ARG A 148 -24.59 -18.61 5.43
C ARG A 148 -24.01 -17.20 5.36
N LEU A 149 -24.46 -16.37 4.44
CA LEU A 149 -24.18 -14.94 4.46
C LEU A 149 -24.94 -14.26 5.61
N PRO A 150 -24.53 -13.03 6.00
CA PRO A 150 -25.23 -12.27 7.05
C PRO A 150 -26.70 -11.95 6.72
N GLY A 151 -27.02 -11.81 5.44
CA GLY A 151 -28.38 -11.57 4.93
C GLY A 151 -28.52 -11.85 3.44
N ASP A 152 -29.70 -11.56 2.90
CA ASP A 152 -30.02 -11.65 1.48
C ASP A 152 -30.55 -10.33 0.93
N GLY A 153 -30.14 -9.95 -0.27
CA GLY A 153 -30.51 -8.69 -0.89
C GLY A 153 -29.44 -8.16 -1.83
N VAL A 154 -29.54 -6.87 -2.17
CA VAL A 154 -28.57 -6.21 -3.04
C VAL A 154 -27.41 -5.69 -2.18
N LEU A 155 -26.23 -6.30 -2.33
CA LEU A 155 -25.00 -5.81 -1.72
C LEU A 155 -24.37 -4.74 -2.62
N VAL A 156 -23.98 -3.62 -2.02
CA VAL A 156 -23.27 -2.55 -2.72
C VAL A 156 -21.88 -2.40 -2.09
N THR A 157 -20.83 -2.49 -2.90
CA THR A 157 -19.45 -2.28 -2.44
C THR A 157 -18.80 -1.13 -3.19
N LEU A 158 -18.01 -0.31 -2.49
CA LEU A 158 -17.21 0.77 -3.06
C LEU A 158 -15.73 0.37 -3.05
N LEU A 159 -15.14 0.27 -4.24
CA LEU A 159 -13.72 0.07 -4.44
C LEU A 159 -13.02 1.42 -4.67
N ASP A 160 -11.86 1.61 -4.04
CA ASP A 160 -10.96 2.73 -4.24
C ASP A 160 -9.50 2.26 -4.41
N GLU A 161 -9.04 2.23 -5.66
CA GLU A 161 -7.68 1.82 -6.01
C GLU A 161 -6.60 2.85 -5.63
N SER A 162 -6.99 4.02 -5.12
CA SER A 162 -6.04 5.00 -4.57
C SER A 162 -5.71 4.75 -3.09
N ALA A 163 -6.38 3.81 -2.43
CA ALA A 163 -6.14 3.43 -1.04
C ALA A 163 -5.28 2.15 -0.92
N GLY A 164 -4.52 2.06 0.19
CA GLY A 164 -3.74 0.88 0.54
C GLY A 164 -2.58 0.57 -0.43
N ASP A 165 -1.93 -0.57 -0.22
CA ASP A 165 -0.90 -1.12 -1.09
C ASP A 165 -1.21 -2.59 -1.46
N PRO A 166 -1.89 -2.81 -2.60
CA PRO A 166 -2.17 -4.16 -3.10
C PRO A 166 -0.91 -4.98 -3.38
N ALA A 167 0.23 -4.35 -3.68
CA ALA A 167 1.48 -5.08 -3.98
C ALA A 167 2.09 -5.72 -2.73
N SER A 168 1.85 -5.11 -1.56
CA SER A 168 2.29 -5.59 -0.26
C SER A 168 1.20 -6.36 0.49
N ASN A 169 0.03 -6.59 -0.13
CA ASN A 169 -1.15 -7.18 0.52
C ASN A 169 -1.67 -6.33 1.69
N GLU A 170 -1.38 -5.04 1.72
CA GLU A 170 -1.73 -4.11 2.79
C GLU A 170 -2.86 -3.20 2.33
N VAL A 171 -4.02 -3.81 2.04
CA VAL A 171 -5.25 -3.08 1.74
C VAL A 171 -6.17 -3.09 2.96
N ASN A 172 -7.12 -2.15 3.02
CA ASN A 172 -8.07 -2.05 4.13
C ASN A 172 -7.41 -1.98 5.53
N VAL A 173 -6.24 -1.34 5.63
CA VAL A 173 -5.53 -1.15 6.89
C VAL A 173 -6.15 -0.01 7.72
N ASP A 174 -6.57 1.06 7.04
CA ASP A 174 -7.19 2.24 7.63
C ASP A 174 -8.68 2.31 7.24
N PRO A 175 -9.63 2.20 8.20
CA PRO A 175 -11.06 2.31 7.90
C PRO A 175 -11.48 3.71 7.43
N GLY A 176 -10.66 4.74 7.65
CA GLY A 176 -10.85 6.07 7.06
C GLY A 176 -10.47 6.14 5.58
N ARG A 177 -9.69 5.16 5.08
CA ARG A 177 -9.21 5.07 3.69
C ARG A 177 -9.36 3.63 3.17
N PRO A 178 -10.59 3.09 3.14
CA PRO A 178 -10.80 1.71 2.74
C PRO A 178 -10.52 1.54 1.25
N TRP A 179 -9.75 0.51 0.91
CA TRP A 179 -9.59 0.05 -0.48
C TRP A 179 -10.89 -0.57 -0.99
N LEU A 180 -11.58 -1.35 -0.16
CA LEU A 180 -12.91 -1.87 -0.44
C LEU A 180 -13.77 -1.80 0.82
N ARG A 181 -14.98 -1.25 0.70
CA ARG A 181 -15.98 -1.24 1.76
C ARG A 181 -17.36 -1.64 1.26
N VAL A 182 -18.21 -2.12 2.18
CA VAL A 182 -19.65 -2.25 1.95
C VAL A 182 -20.31 -0.90 2.19
N ILE A 183 -21.26 -0.52 1.33
CA ILE A 183 -22.21 0.55 1.61
C ILE A 183 -23.41 -0.13 2.28
N GLU A 184 -23.49 -0.05 3.60
CA GLU A 184 -24.51 -0.75 4.39
C GLU A 184 -25.87 -0.04 4.27
N ALA A 185 -26.93 -0.80 3.96
CA ALA A 185 -28.25 -0.25 3.67
C ALA A 185 -28.94 0.39 4.89
N ASP A 186 -28.54 0.02 6.10
CA ASP A 186 -29.00 0.61 7.37
C ASP A 186 -28.15 1.80 7.86
N ASP A 187 -27.09 2.16 7.12
CA ASP A 187 -26.22 3.33 7.34
C ASP A 187 -25.56 3.39 8.73
N ASP A 188 -25.39 2.25 9.40
CA ASP A 188 -24.81 2.19 10.76
C ASP A 188 -23.26 2.10 10.76
N ASN A 189 -22.67 1.83 9.59
CA ASN A 189 -21.23 1.65 9.39
C ASN A 189 -20.64 0.51 10.25
N GLY A 190 -21.43 -0.51 10.59
CA GLY A 190 -21.13 -1.63 11.49
C GLY A 190 -19.84 -2.37 11.14
N LEU A 191 -19.63 -2.67 9.85
CA LEU A 191 -18.38 -3.22 9.36
C LEU A 191 -17.22 -2.26 9.59
N LEU A 192 -17.30 -1.02 9.07
CA LEU A 192 -16.19 -0.04 9.13
C LEU A 192 -15.76 0.30 10.55
N ASN A 193 -16.70 0.35 11.49
CA ASN A 193 -16.44 0.65 12.89
C ASN A 193 -16.09 -0.60 13.72
N GLY A 194 -16.15 -1.79 13.11
CA GLY A 194 -15.84 -3.08 13.70
C GLY A 194 -16.80 -3.48 14.82
N GLN A 195 -18.08 -3.11 14.71
CA GLN A 195 -19.15 -3.56 15.61
C GLN A 195 -19.59 -4.98 15.30
N ASP A 196 -19.54 -5.39 14.04
CA ASP A 196 -19.83 -6.74 13.56
C ASP A 196 -18.99 -7.11 12.31
N ASP A 197 -19.18 -8.34 11.84
CA ASP A 197 -18.57 -8.90 10.64
C ASP A 197 -19.56 -8.89 9.45
N GLY A 198 -20.61 -8.08 9.53
CA GLY A 198 -21.72 -8.01 8.59
C GLY A 198 -23.05 -8.43 9.22
N SER A 199 -24.14 -7.82 8.74
CA SER A 199 -25.49 -8.00 9.27
C SER A 199 -26.54 -8.18 8.17
N GLU A 200 -27.77 -8.57 8.54
CA GLU A 200 -28.91 -8.60 7.60
C GLU A 200 -29.25 -7.20 7.06
N GLY A 201 -28.97 -6.15 7.84
CA GLY A 201 -29.23 -4.75 7.52
C GLY A 201 -28.31 -4.17 6.45
N ASP A 202 -27.20 -4.83 6.13
CA ASP A 202 -26.21 -4.32 5.17
C ASP A 202 -26.73 -4.32 3.73
N THR A 203 -27.71 -5.18 3.42
CA THR A 203 -28.20 -5.39 2.04
C THR A 203 -29.46 -4.59 1.74
N PHE A 204 -29.46 -3.94 0.57
CA PHE A 204 -30.59 -3.15 0.10
C PHE A 204 -31.74 -4.05 -0.36
N GLN A 205 -32.94 -3.72 0.11
CA GLN A 205 -34.20 -4.39 -0.19
C GLN A 205 -35.05 -3.57 -1.14
N HIS A 206 -36.15 -4.17 -1.63
CA HIS A 206 -37.08 -3.49 -2.51
C HIS A 206 -37.63 -2.19 -1.90
N GLY A 207 -37.41 -1.07 -2.59
CA GLY A 207 -37.80 0.28 -2.17
C GLY A 207 -36.67 1.07 -1.51
N ASP A 208 -35.56 0.42 -1.16
CA ASP A 208 -34.40 1.10 -0.61
C ASP A 208 -33.63 1.86 -1.69
N ARG A 209 -32.92 2.89 -1.26
CA ARG A 209 -32.25 3.85 -2.14
C ARG A 209 -30.83 4.14 -1.66
N PHE A 210 -29.93 4.37 -2.60
CA PHE A 210 -28.59 4.87 -2.35
C PHE A 210 -28.14 5.83 -3.45
N GLY A 211 -27.15 6.68 -3.14
CA GLY A 211 -26.61 7.68 -4.06
C GLY A 211 -26.81 9.09 -3.52
N ALA A 212 -27.54 9.95 -4.22
CA ALA A 212 -27.90 11.29 -3.77
C ALA A 212 -29.04 11.29 -2.74
N GLU A 213 -29.89 10.26 -2.74
CA GLU A 213 -30.97 10.04 -1.78
C GLU A 213 -30.88 8.64 -1.15
N GLY A 214 -31.44 8.48 0.05
CA GLY A 214 -31.31 7.26 0.85
C GLY A 214 -29.95 7.20 1.53
N VAL A 215 -29.24 6.08 1.40
CA VAL A 215 -27.85 5.96 1.87
C VAL A 215 -26.95 6.79 0.96
N VAL A 216 -26.37 7.84 1.52
CA VAL A 216 -25.62 8.83 0.74
C VAL A 216 -24.29 8.25 0.28
N VAL A 217 -24.02 8.28 -1.02
CA VAL A 217 -22.74 7.86 -1.58
C VAL A 217 -21.91 9.07 -1.99
N ARG A 218 -20.67 9.11 -1.51
CA ARG A 218 -19.66 10.10 -1.86
C ARG A 218 -18.43 9.42 -2.43
N ASP A 219 -17.74 10.11 -3.33
CA ASP A 219 -16.40 9.72 -3.75
C ASP A 219 -15.37 10.01 -2.63
N HIS A 220 -14.11 9.60 -2.80
CA HIS A 220 -13.02 9.86 -1.85
C HIS A 220 -12.64 11.35 -1.73
N LYS A 221 -13.16 12.20 -2.61
CA LYS A 221 -12.99 13.66 -2.54
C LYS A 221 -14.07 14.31 -1.66
N GLY A 222 -15.04 13.52 -1.17
CA GLY A 222 -16.17 13.99 -0.38
C GLY A 222 -17.33 14.54 -1.22
N ILE A 223 -17.31 14.34 -2.54
CA ILE A 223 -18.34 14.83 -3.46
C ILE A 223 -19.46 13.79 -3.53
N MET A 224 -20.69 14.22 -3.27
CA MET A 224 -21.87 13.38 -3.40
C MET A 224 -22.14 13.03 -4.87
N VAL A 225 -22.45 11.76 -5.14
CA VAL A 225 -22.84 11.34 -6.48
C VAL A 225 -24.13 12.06 -6.91
N PRO A 226 -24.31 12.38 -8.19
CA PRO A 226 -25.42 13.23 -8.62
C PRO A 226 -26.69 12.44 -9.03
N TRP A 227 -26.68 11.12 -8.78
CA TRP A 227 -27.74 10.19 -9.14
C TRP A 227 -28.21 9.39 -7.92
N THR A 228 -29.42 8.84 -8.01
CA THR A 228 -30.02 7.96 -7.02
C THR A 228 -30.35 6.63 -7.70
N ALA A 229 -29.92 5.54 -7.08
CA ALA A 229 -30.31 4.18 -7.42
C ALA A 229 -31.42 3.72 -6.46
N GLU A 230 -32.46 3.11 -6.99
CA GLU A 230 -33.57 2.53 -6.24
C GLU A 230 -33.70 1.05 -6.58
N ILE A 231 -33.84 0.20 -5.55
CA ILE A 231 -34.10 -1.22 -5.74
C ILE A 231 -35.59 -1.39 -6.04
N VAL A 232 -35.89 -1.92 -7.23
CA VAL A 232 -37.25 -2.10 -7.74
C VAL A 232 -37.48 -3.54 -8.16
N SER A 233 -38.74 -3.90 -8.35
CA SER A 233 -39.09 -5.15 -9.02
C SER A 233 -38.69 -5.08 -10.49
N ASP A 234 -38.25 -6.20 -11.04
CA ASP A 234 -37.97 -6.29 -12.48
C ASP A 234 -39.24 -6.13 -13.34
N GLY A 235 -39.05 -6.07 -14.66
CA GLY A 235 -40.17 -5.89 -15.60
C GLY A 235 -41.21 -7.02 -15.60
N GLU A 236 -40.89 -8.20 -15.05
CA GLU A 236 -41.81 -9.34 -14.89
C GLU A 236 -42.51 -9.33 -13.52
N GLY A 237 -42.04 -8.49 -12.58
CA GLY A 237 -42.63 -8.26 -11.26
C GLY A 237 -42.26 -9.31 -10.21
N ASN A 238 -41.26 -10.16 -10.48
CA ASN A 238 -40.83 -11.23 -9.57
C ASN A 238 -39.31 -11.29 -9.35
N GLY A 239 -38.53 -10.55 -10.13
CA GLY A 239 -37.08 -10.40 -9.96
C GLY A 239 -36.71 -9.05 -9.34
N THR A 240 -35.41 -8.86 -9.14
CA THR A 240 -34.84 -7.62 -8.59
C THR A 240 -34.17 -6.82 -9.70
N ALA A 241 -34.36 -5.50 -9.69
CA ALA A 241 -33.72 -4.59 -10.62
C ALA A 241 -33.29 -3.31 -9.89
N VAL A 242 -32.40 -2.55 -10.52
CA VAL A 242 -31.94 -1.24 -10.02
C VAL A 242 -32.37 -0.18 -11.03
N ALA A 243 -33.14 0.80 -10.58
CA ALA A 243 -33.55 1.95 -11.38
C ALA A 243 -32.72 3.17 -11.00
N PHE A 244 -32.09 3.81 -11.97
CA PHE A 244 -31.33 5.03 -11.76
C PHE A 244 -32.15 6.27 -12.12
N SER A 245 -31.99 7.33 -11.35
CA SER A 245 -32.53 8.66 -11.63
C SER A 245 -31.57 9.74 -11.16
N ALA A 246 -31.74 10.97 -11.62
CA ALA A 246 -30.95 12.11 -11.18
C ALA A 246 -31.86 13.32 -10.91
N GLN A 247 -31.42 14.23 -10.05
CA GLN A 247 -32.14 15.49 -9.83
C GLN A 247 -32.02 16.41 -11.05
N ASN A 248 -30.84 16.39 -11.70
CA ASN A 248 -30.51 17.19 -12.88
C ASN A 248 -29.96 16.28 -13.98
N CYS A 249 -30.31 16.60 -15.23
CA CYS A 249 -30.06 15.74 -16.40
C CYS A 249 -28.63 15.90 -16.96
N GLY A 250 -27.70 16.44 -16.17
CA GLY A 250 -26.34 16.75 -16.59
C GLY A 250 -25.49 17.29 -15.44
N HIS A 251 -24.18 17.24 -15.64
CA HIS A 251 -23.17 17.72 -14.70
C HIS A 251 -22.16 18.57 -15.46
N GLY A 252 -22.16 19.87 -15.19
CA GLY A 252 -21.28 20.85 -15.81
C GLY A 252 -20.24 21.43 -14.87
N LEU A 253 -20.28 21.08 -13.58
CA LEU A 253 -19.38 21.61 -12.58
C LEU A 253 -18.65 20.46 -11.87
N GLU A 254 -17.34 20.48 -11.97
CA GLU A 254 -16.45 19.56 -11.26
C GLU A 254 -15.59 20.34 -10.26
N VAL A 255 -15.22 19.68 -9.18
CA VAL A 255 -14.34 20.24 -8.15
C VAL A 255 -13.13 19.36 -8.01
N ASP A 256 -11.96 19.99 -8.08
CA ASP A 256 -10.71 19.28 -7.89
C ASP A 256 -10.26 19.40 -6.43
N VAL A 257 -10.50 18.31 -5.70
CA VAL A 257 -10.09 18.12 -4.31
C VAL A 257 -9.21 16.87 -4.23
N PRO A 258 -8.11 16.88 -3.47
CA PRO A 258 -7.32 15.67 -3.24
C PRO A 258 -8.15 14.59 -2.53
N PRO A 259 -7.90 13.30 -2.80
CA PRO A 259 -8.51 12.20 -2.06
C PRO A 259 -8.27 12.32 -0.55
N TYR A 260 -9.30 11.98 0.24
CA TYR A 260 -9.29 11.89 1.69
C TYR A 260 -9.05 13.19 2.46
N GLY A 261 -9.11 14.35 1.80
CA GLY A 261 -9.11 15.62 2.51
C GLY A 261 -8.33 16.74 1.84
N LEU A 262 -8.54 17.94 2.36
CA LEU A 262 -7.76 19.12 2.00
C LEU A 262 -6.73 19.41 3.09
N GLN A 263 -5.47 19.56 2.70
CA GLN A 263 -4.43 20.07 3.58
C GLN A 263 -4.28 21.57 3.36
N VAL A 264 -4.41 22.36 4.43
CA VAL A 264 -4.32 23.82 4.35
C VAL A 264 -3.33 24.37 5.37
N ASN A 265 -2.62 25.43 5.00
CA ASN A 265 -1.77 26.16 5.92
C ASN A 265 -2.61 26.98 6.89
N GLY A 266 -2.26 26.92 8.17
CA GLY A 266 -2.80 27.80 9.19
C GLY A 266 -2.56 29.27 8.86
N ASN A 267 -3.56 30.11 9.14
CA ASN A 267 -3.58 31.56 8.92
C ASN A 267 -3.54 32.01 7.45
N GLU A 268 -3.77 31.11 6.49
CA GLU A 268 -3.83 31.42 5.07
C GLU A 268 -5.24 31.14 4.53
N ALA A 269 -5.68 31.93 3.55
CA ALA A 269 -6.86 31.58 2.77
C ALA A 269 -6.49 30.45 1.80
N PHE A 270 -7.42 29.53 1.55
CA PHE A 270 -7.18 28.40 0.68
C PHE A 270 -8.01 28.49 -0.59
N VAL A 271 -7.56 27.80 -1.63
CA VAL A 271 -8.13 27.85 -2.97
C VAL A 271 -8.81 26.53 -3.26
N LEU A 272 -9.99 26.60 -3.86
CA LEU A 272 -10.69 25.45 -4.42
C LEU A 272 -10.66 25.57 -5.95
N ALA A 273 -10.12 24.57 -6.63
CA ALA A 273 -10.11 24.51 -8.08
C ALA A 273 -11.44 23.92 -8.59
N LEU A 274 -12.06 24.60 -9.55
CA LEU A 274 -13.32 24.22 -10.18
C LEU A 274 -13.13 24.12 -11.69
N THR A 275 -13.81 23.17 -12.32
CA THR A 275 -13.90 23.09 -13.78
C THR A 275 -15.35 23.25 -14.20
N ASN A 276 -15.65 24.28 -15.01
CA ASN A 276 -16.93 24.43 -15.66
C ASN A 276 -16.85 23.82 -17.08
N ASN A 277 -17.58 22.74 -17.30
CA ASN A 277 -17.71 22.03 -18.57
C ASN A 277 -18.96 22.46 -19.37
N ASP A 278 -19.72 23.42 -18.85
CA ASP A 278 -20.97 23.92 -19.42
C ASP A 278 -20.88 25.42 -19.78
N ALA A 279 -22.01 25.97 -20.25
CA ALA A 279 -22.13 27.39 -20.56
C ALA A 279 -21.80 28.27 -19.34
N PRO A 280 -21.34 29.53 -19.56
CA PRO A 280 -20.99 30.43 -18.48
C PRO A 280 -22.12 30.59 -17.45
N CYS A 281 -21.78 30.40 -16.17
CA CYS A 281 -22.74 30.44 -15.07
C CYS A 281 -22.18 31.19 -13.86
N THR A 282 -23.08 31.71 -13.03
CA THR A 282 -22.68 32.36 -11.77
C THR A 282 -22.58 31.29 -10.70
N LEU A 283 -21.42 31.16 -10.08
CA LEU A 283 -21.26 30.26 -8.94
C LEU A 283 -22.03 30.81 -7.74
N THR A 284 -22.95 29.99 -7.24
CA THR A 284 -23.73 30.27 -6.03
C THR A 284 -23.61 29.10 -5.07
N GLY A 285 -24.03 29.28 -3.83
CA GLY A 285 -23.95 28.22 -2.83
C GLY A 285 -23.59 28.74 -1.45
N GLY A 286 -23.27 27.79 -0.57
CA GLY A 286 -22.83 28.05 0.79
C GLY A 286 -21.97 26.90 1.27
N LEU A 287 -20.81 27.25 1.81
CA LEU A 287 -19.89 26.32 2.45
C LEU A 287 -19.72 26.73 3.91
N SER A 288 -19.51 25.76 4.78
CA SER A 288 -19.26 25.97 6.20
C SER A 288 -18.20 25.01 6.71
N MET A 289 -17.47 25.47 7.71
CA MET A 289 -16.53 24.67 8.48
C MET A 289 -17.02 24.53 9.92
N ASP A 290 -16.80 23.37 10.54
CA ASP A 290 -17.27 23.09 11.91
C ASP A 290 -16.61 24.04 12.93
N PHE A 291 -15.33 24.39 12.75
CA PHE A 291 -14.63 25.41 13.56
C PHE A 291 -14.45 26.74 12.82
N GLY A 292 -14.19 26.69 11.51
CA GLY A 292 -13.97 27.88 10.68
C GLY A 292 -15.21 28.77 10.44
N GLY A 293 -16.41 28.29 10.78
CA GLY A 293 -17.67 29.02 10.60
C GLY A 293 -18.11 29.09 9.14
N LEU A 294 -18.79 30.18 8.75
CA LEU A 294 -19.22 30.35 7.36
C LEU A 294 -18.01 30.57 6.44
N VAL A 295 -17.97 29.87 5.31
CA VAL A 295 -16.95 30.06 4.28
C VAL A 295 -17.55 30.87 3.13
N THR A 296 -16.93 32.02 2.86
CA THR A 296 -17.37 32.94 1.81
C THR A 296 -16.47 32.87 0.59
N PHE A 297 -17.06 33.06 -0.58
CA PHE A 297 -16.36 33.15 -1.86
C PHE A 297 -17.00 34.22 -2.73
N GLU A 298 -16.23 34.75 -3.69
CA GLU A 298 -16.73 35.76 -4.60
C GLU A 298 -17.73 35.15 -5.59
N SER A 299 -18.97 35.64 -5.57
CA SER A 299 -19.97 35.33 -6.60
C SER A 299 -19.55 35.99 -7.91
N ARG A 300 -18.94 35.21 -8.81
CA ARG A 300 -18.51 35.66 -10.13
C ARG A 300 -19.06 34.75 -11.23
N LEU A 301 -19.12 35.30 -12.44
CA LEU A 301 -19.38 34.52 -13.65
C LEU A 301 -18.16 33.63 -13.92
N ILE A 302 -18.39 32.34 -14.05
CA ILE A 302 -17.40 31.31 -14.35
C ILE A 302 -17.65 30.86 -15.80
N ASP A 303 -16.76 31.23 -16.70
CA ASP A 303 -16.76 30.76 -18.10
C ASP A 303 -16.35 29.28 -18.17
N GLU A 304 -16.51 28.65 -19.33
CA GLU A 304 -16.02 27.28 -19.58
C GLU A 304 -14.49 27.19 -19.31
N GLY A 305 -14.05 26.14 -18.59
CA GLY A 305 -12.66 25.89 -18.23
C GLY A 305 -12.39 25.84 -16.73
N GLN A 306 -11.11 25.89 -16.36
CA GLN A 306 -10.64 25.81 -14.97
C GLN A 306 -10.58 27.17 -14.28
N HIS A 307 -10.98 27.21 -13.01
CA HIS A 307 -11.07 28.42 -12.19
C HIS A 307 -10.67 28.17 -10.75
N ASP A 308 -9.81 29.04 -10.23
CA ASP A 308 -9.43 29.05 -8.83
C ASP A 308 -10.38 29.96 -8.03
N VAL A 309 -11.07 29.39 -7.04
CA VAL A 309 -11.96 30.11 -6.14
C VAL A 309 -11.31 30.25 -4.77
N LEU A 310 -11.05 31.48 -4.37
CA LEU A 310 -10.54 31.79 -3.04
C LEU A 310 -11.66 31.62 -2.00
N LEU A 311 -11.44 30.71 -1.05
CA LEU A 311 -12.33 30.47 0.07
C LEU A 311 -11.84 31.22 1.30
N VAL A 312 -12.71 32.01 1.90
CA VAL A 312 -12.41 32.83 3.08
C VAL A 312 -13.31 32.38 4.25
N PRO A 313 -12.76 31.64 5.22
CA PRO A 313 -13.49 31.27 6.43
C PRO A 313 -13.74 32.49 7.33
N GLU A 314 -14.85 32.46 8.07
CA GLU A 314 -15.23 33.52 9.01
C GLU A 314 -14.24 33.64 10.17
N GLN A 315 -13.74 32.51 10.66
CA GLN A 315 -12.71 32.43 11.68
C GLN A 315 -11.35 32.08 11.07
N THR A 316 -10.28 32.66 11.62
CA THR A 316 -8.92 32.31 11.21
C THR A 316 -8.59 30.88 11.64
N LEU A 317 -8.30 30.03 10.66
CA LEU A 317 -7.83 28.67 10.89
C LEU A 317 -6.42 28.74 11.48
N SER A 318 -6.19 28.14 12.66
CA SER A 318 -4.88 28.17 13.31
C SER A 318 -4.67 26.94 14.17
N GLY A 319 -3.41 26.57 14.39
CA GLY A 319 -3.06 25.35 15.11
C GLY A 319 -2.98 24.14 14.18
N ASP A 320 -2.63 23.00 14.77
CA ASP A 320 -2.77 21.71 14.11
C ASP A 320 -4.14 21.14 14.51
N ALA A 321 -5.06 21.06 13.56
CA ALA A 321 -6.44 20.65 13.80
C ALA A 321 -7.06 19.97 12.57
N ILE A 322 -8.02 19.08 12.81
CA ILE A 322 -8.90 18.53 11.77
C ILE A 322 -10.24 19.21 11.90
N ASP A 323 -10.69 19.87 10.84
CA ASP A 323 -11.99 20.47 10.67
C ASP A 323 -12.71 19.77 9.51
N ARG A 324 -13.93 20.17 9.18
CA ARG A 324 -14.72 19.59 8.08
C ARG A 324 -15.36 20.68 7.26
N LEU A 325 -15.12 20.68 5.95
CA LEU A 325 -15.76 21.58 5.00
C LEU A 325 -16.95 20.90 4.37
N SER A 326 -18.13 21.44 4.63
CA SER A 326 -19.38 20.91 4.08
C SER A 326 -20.24 22.00 3.48
N GLY A 327 -21.05 21.64 2.49
CA GLY A 327 -22.03 22.54 1.89
C GLY A 327 -22.32 22.24 0.43
N THR A 328 -22.87 23.23 -0.26
CA THR A 328 -23.29 23.07 -1.65
C THR A 328 -22.78 24.20 -2.53
N LEU A 329 -22.34 23.85 -3.73
CA LEU A 329 -22.01 24.76 -4.82
C LEU A 329 -22.97 24.49 -5.98
N GLU A 330 -23.46 25.56 -6.61
CA GLU A 330 -24.39 25.48 -7.72
C GLU A 330 -23.94 26.38 -8.87
N CYS A 331 -23.86 25.81 -10.08
CA CYS A 331 -23.59 26.53 -11.31
C CYS A 331 -24.31 25.85 -12.48
N ALA A 332 -24.99 26.62 -13.33
CA ALA A 332 -25.75 26.13 -14.49
C ALA A 332 -26.80 25.04 -14.15
N GLY A 333 -27.33 25.02 -12.92
CA GLY A 333 -28.24 23.98 -12.44
C GLY A 333 -27.55 22.67 -12.02
N THR A 334 -26.21 22.58 -12.14
CA THR A 334 -25.43 21.52 -11.51
C THR A 334 -25.28 21.86 -10.03
N LEU A 335 -25.90 21.05 -9.17
CA LEU A 335 -25.73 21.10 -7.72
C LEU A 335 -24.65 20.10 -7.32
N LEU A 336 -23.60 20.61 -6.69
CA LEU A 336 -22.53 19.82 -6.11
C LEU A 336 -22.62 19.91 -4.59
N ASN A 337 -22.69 18.76 -3.92
CA ASN A 337 -22.66 18.68 -2.47
C ASN A 337 -21.29 18.14 -2.02
N LEU A 338 -20.56 18.95 -1.27
CA LEU A 338 -19.23 18.65 -0.75
C LEU A 338 -19.32 18.38 0.75
N ASP A 339 -18.66 17.33 1.22
CA ASP A 339 -18.40 17.05 2.63
C ASP A 339 -17.03 16.38 2.73
N VAL A 340 -16.02 17.15 3.12
CA VAL A 340 -14.61 16.73 3.08
C VAL A 340 -13.89 17.14 4.36
N PRO A 341 -13.05 16.28 4.96
CA PRO A 341 -12.19 16.68 6.06
C PRO A 341 -11.16 17.70 5.58
N ILE A 342 -10.86 18.69 6.44
CA ILE A 342 -9.80 19.67 6.23
C ILE A 342 -8.80 19.57 7.36
N THR A 343 -7.55 19.33 7.01
CA THR A 343 -6.44 19.27 7.94
C THR A 343 -5.67 20.58 7.89
N ILE A 344 -5.80 21.32 8.98
CA ILE A 344 -5.14 22.60 9.20
C ILE A 344 -3.81 22.30 9.87
N LEU A 345 -2.72 22.70 9.22
CA LEU A 345 -1.37 22.55 9.75
C LEU A 345 -0.68 23.90 9.75
N ASN A 346 -0.06 24.24 10.86
CA ASN A 346 0.77 25.44 10.92
C ASN A 346 1.97 25.35 9.98
N ARG A 347 2.55 24.16 9.82
CA ARG A 347 3.78 23.92 9.06
C ARG A 347 3.78 22.55 8.40
N ILE A 348 4.05 22.52 7.09
CA ILE A 348 3.99 21.35 6.22
C ILE A 348 5.41 20.98 5.74
N PRO A 349 5.86 19.71 5.87
CA PRO A 349 7.12 19.26 5.32
C PRO A 349 7.11 19.33 3.78
N ASN A 350 8.23 19.71 3.19
CA ASN A 350 8.43 19.71 1.75
C ASN A 350 9.02 18.37 1.30
N ASP A 351 8.78 18.02 0.03
CA ASP A 351 9.41 16.86 -0.59
C ASP A 351 10.95 16.94 -0.54
N GLY A 352 11.58 15.79 -0.34
CA GLY A 352 13.03 15.68 -0.25
C GLY A 352 13.50 14.24 -0.42
N SER A 353 14.81 14.05 -0.32
CA SER A 353 15.42 12.72 -0.19
C SER A 353 16.71 12.82 0.60
N VAL A 354 17.09 11.72 1.24
CA VAL A 354 18.32 11.59 2.01
C VAL A 354 19.23 10.63 1.28
N ILE A 355 20.43 11.08 0.93
CA ILE A 355 21.48 10.24 0.35
C ILE A 355 22.72 10.44 1.19
N ASP A 356 23.19 9.36 1.83
CA ASP A 356 24.40 9.42 2.65
C ASP A 356 25.17 8.10 2.68
N THR A 357 26.31 8.11 3.36
CA THR A 357 27.19 6.97 3.59
C THR A 357 27.23 6.63 5.07
N ILE A 358 27.21 5.34 5.39
CA ILE A 358 27.29 4.81 6.77
C ILE A 358 28.39 3.77 6.88
N HIS A 359 28.86 3.51 8.09
CA HIS A 359 29.85 2.48 8.36
C HIS A 359 29.22 1.09 8.29
N VAL A 360 30.00 0.13 7.79
CA VAL A 360 29.58 -1.29 7.72
C VAL A 360 29.41 -1.92 9.11
N SER A 361 30.16 -1.46 10.11
CA SER A 361 30.25 -2.13 11.42
C SER A 361 30.10 -1.23 12.64
N GLU A 362 30.23 0.09 12.48
CA GLU A 362 30.12 1.04 13.59
C GLU A 362 28.73 1.69 13.61
N ASN A 363 28.26 2.04 14.80
CA ASN A 363 27.00 2.75 14.94
C ASN A 363 27.18 4.21 14.49
N ASP A 364 26.24 4.70 13.70
CA ASP A 364 26.25 6.07 13.19
C ASP A 364 24.99 6.82 13.63
N VAL A 365 25.08 8.15 13.67
CA VAL A 365 23.91 9.02 13.82
C VAL A 365 23.89 9.98 12.64
N LEU A 366 22.84 9.87 11.82
CA LEU A 366 22.64 10.67 10.63
C LEU A 366 21.68 11.83 10.93
N ASP A 367 22.11 13.05 10.63
CA ASP A 367 21.31 14.27 10.79
C ASP A 367 20.45 14.53 9.53
N VAL A 368 19.22 14.03 9.54
CA VAL A 368 18.28 14.19 8.43
C VAL A 368 17.65 15.59 8.46
N GLN A 369 17.88 16.39 7.42
CA GLN A 369 17.33 17.75 7.31
C GLN A 369 15.92 17.75 6.70
N ILE A 370 14.91 17.99 7.53
CA ILE A 370 13.52 18.15 7.10
C ILE A 370 13.27 19.62 6.78
N ARG A 371 12.98 19.91 5.51
CA ARG A 371 12.57 21.26 5.07
C ARG A 371 11.07 21.39 5.19
N SER A 372 10.57 22.54 5.62
CA SER A 372 9.13 22.78 5.78
C SER A 372 8.72 24.21 5.44
N THR A 373 7.45 24.41 5.16
CA THR A 373 6.82 25.72 4.89
C THR A 373 5.67 25.97 5.87
N GLY A 374 5.41 27.23 6.22
CA GLY A 374 4.31 27.62 7.11
C GLY A 374 4.75 28.44 8.34
N HIS A 375 3.83 28.72 9.25
CA HIS A 375 4.04 29.58 10.41
C HIS A 375 3.56 28.93 11.70
N GLY A 376 4.46 28.81 12.68
CA GLY A 376 4.18 28.13 13.95
C GLY A 376 4.68 26.68 13.95
N PRO A 377 4.60 26.02 15.11
CA PRO A 377 5.02 24.63 15.25
C PRO A 377 3.95 23.66 14.74
N SER A 378 4.38 22.57 14.10
CA SER A 378 3.52 21.41 13.81
C SER A 378 4.18 20.10 14.22
N THR A 379 3.41 19.14 14.74
CA THR A 379 3.95 17.86 15.23
C THR A 379 3.54 16.67 14.36
N TYR A 380 4.52 15.83 14.05
CA TYR A 380 4.37 14.63 13.22
C TYR A 380 4.82 13.39 13.99
N THR A 381 4.17 12.26 13.72
CA THR A 381 4.66 10.93 14.11
C THR A 381 5.66 10.46 13.06
N VAL A 382 6.77 9.86 13.48
CA VAL A 382 7.82 9.40 12.56
C VAL A 382 7.82 7.88 12.53
N LEU A 383 7.75 7.30 11.34
CA LEU A 383 7.88 5.87 11.09
C LEU A 383 9.06 5.63 10.14
N VAL A 384 9.84 4.58 10.40
CA VAL A 384 10.91 4.14 9.51
C VAL A 384 10.47 2.81 8.91
N GLU A 385 10.33 2.76 7.59
CA GLU A 385 9.79 1.62 6.87
C GLU A 385 10.79 1.07 5.83
N GLY A 386 10.47 -0.10 5.29
CA GLY A 386 11.31 -0.83 4.34
C GLY A 386 12.56 -1.46 4.98
N PRO A 387 13.55 -1.87 4.17
CA PRO A 387 14.79 -2.49 4.65
C PRO A 387 15.56 -1.65 5.68
N LEU A 388 15.44 -0.32 5.62
CA LEU A 388 16.07 0.61 6.57
C LEU A 388 15.61 0.37 8.02
N SER A 389 14.36 -0.02 8.24
CA SER A 389 13.80 -0.29 9.59
C SER A 389 14.54 -1.39 10.37
N ARG A 390 15.31 -2.22 9.67
CA ARG A 390 16.10 -3.32 10.28
C ARG A 390 17.41 -2.86 10.90
N ILE A 391 17.91 -1.69 10.49
CA ILE A 391 19.23 -1.17 10.89
C ILE A 391 19.16 0.26 11.41
N ALA A 392 17.99 0.91 11.35
CA ALA A 392 17.87 2.31 11.74
C ALA A 392 16.60 2.57 12.53
N SER A 393 16.69 3.51 13.46
CA SER A 393 15.57 3.97 14.27
C SER A 393 15.58 5.49 14.40
N ALA A 394 14.39 6.07 14.54
CA ALA A 394 14.20 7.51 14.70
C ALA A 394 13.29 7.79 15.91
N PRO A 395 13.32 9.00 16.49
CA PRO A 395 12.36 9.41 17.50
C PRO A 395 10.93 9.26 16.98
N SER A 396 10.03 8.68 17.78
CA SER A 396 8.65 8.40 17.34
C SER A 396 7.82 9.64 17.01
N ARG A 397 8.28 10.84 17.39
CA ARG A 397 7.62 12.12 17.10
C ARG A 397 8.66 13.21 16.84
N VAL A 398 8.32 14.14 15.96
CA VAL A 398 9.10 15.34 15.65
C VAL A 398 8.20 16.56 15.63
N THR A 399 8.68 17.69 16.15
CA THR A 399 7.97 18.98 16.08
C THR A 399 8.76 19.92 15.17
N LEU A 400 8.17 20.27 14.02
CA LEU A 400 8.74 21.20 13.05
C LEU A 400 8.39 22.62 13.50
N ASP A 401 9.39 23.40 13.88
CA ASP A 401 9.25 24.78 14.40
C ASP A 401 10.08 25.81 13.60
N ALA A 402 10.83 25.35 12.60
CA ALA A 402 11.67 26.15 11.73
C ALA A 402 11.66 25.62 10.29
N ASP A 403 12.12 26.45 9.34
CA ASP A 403 12.15 26.10 7.91
C ASP A 403 13.05 24.91 7.59
N VAL A 404 14.05 24.65 8.45
CA VAL A 404 14.87 23.44 8.43
C VAL A 404 14.96 22.91 9.85
N HIS A 405 14.50 21.67 10.04
CA HIS A 405 14.62 20.92 11.29
C HIS A 405 15.52 19.71 11.09
N VAL A 406 16.28 19.31 12.11
CA VAL A 406 17.19 18.16 12.06
C VAL A 406 16.58 17.00 12.83
N LEU A 407 16.27 15.90 12.13
CA LEU A 407 15.82 14.65 12.70
C LEU A 407 17.03 13.70 12.83
N PRO A 408 17.43 13.29 14.04
CA PRO A 408 18.48 12.30 14.20
C PRO A 408 17.96 10.91 13.85
N LEU A 409 18.68 10.21 12.96
CA LEU A 409 18.46 8.82 12.60
C LEU A 409 19.61 7.98 13.17
N GLU A 410 19.31 7.13 14.15
CA GLU A 410 20.30 6.24 14.76
C GLU A 410 20.43 4.97 13.90
N VAL A 411 21.63 4.68 13.43
CA VAL A 411 21.94 3.52 12.58
C VAL A 411 22.78 2.51 13.36
N ASP A 412 22.24 1.31 13.52
CA ASP A 412 22.89 0.12 14.08
C ASP A 412 22.98 -0.95 12.97
N PRO A 413 24.17 -1.17 12.37
CA PRO A 413 24.35 -2.16 11.32
C PRO A 413 23.96 -3.59 11.72
N SER A 414 24.00 -3.93 13.02
CA SER A 414 23.64 -5.25 13.57
C SER A 414 24.28 -6.44 12.84
N GLY A 415 25.44 -6.24 12.20
CA GLY A 415 26.14 -7.23 11.38
C GLY A 415 25.41 -7.62 10.09
N LEU A 416 24.45 -6.82 9.62
CA LEU A 416 23.67 -7.06 8.41
C LEU A 416 24.28 -6.42 7.15
N LEU A 417 25.30 -5.58 7.31
CA LEU A 417 25.87 -4.77 6.22
C LEU A 417 27.18 -5.34 5.67
N GLU A 418 27.41 -5.13 4.38
CA GLU A 418 28.66 -5.41 3.68
C GLU A 418 29.15 -4.16 2.93
N ASN A 419 30.46 -4.08 2.66
CA ASN A 419 31.03 -2.94 1.95
C ASN A 419 30.44 -2.77 0.55
N GLY A 420 29.97 -1.56 0.23
CA GLY A 420 29.27 -1.22 -1.00
C GLY A 420 27.79 -1.61 -1.03
N MET A 421 27.23 -2.13 0.07
CA MET A 421 25.81 -2.44 0.16
C MET A 421 24.97 -1.16 0.09
N LEU A 422 23.91 -1.19 -0.72
CA LEU A 422 22.92 -0.12 -0.82
C LEU A 422 21.71 -0.45 0.03
N ILE A 423 21.40 0.42 0.98
CA ILE A 423 20.23 0.32 1.84
C ILE A 423 19.22 1.35 1.37
N ARG A 424 18.02 0.88 1.06
CA ARG A 424 16.88 1.73 0.72
C ARG A 424 15.83 1.59 1.81
N GLY A 425 15.17 2.69 2.11
CA GLY A 425 13.99 2.71 2.94
C GLY A 425 13.39 4.09 2.97
N GLU A 426 12.41 4.27 3.83
CA GLU A 426 11.56 5.44 3.82
C GLU A 426 11.33 5.93 5.25
N ILE A 427 11.34 7.26 5.43
CA ILE A 427 10.90 7.89 6.67
C ILE A 427 9.54 8.53 6.38
N HIS A 428 8.51 8.08 7.08
CA HIS A 428 7.16 8.60 6.95
C HIS A 428 6.91 9.59 8.09
N LEU A 429 6.57 10.83 7.72
CA LEU A 429 6.06 11.84 8.62
C LEU A 429 4.54 11.79 8.56
N VAL A 430 3.91 11.23 9.59
CA VAL A 430 2.46 11.09 9.68
C VAL A 430 1.89 12.26 10.47
N ASN A 431 0.95 12.98 9.86
CA ASN A 431 0.27 14.12 10.48
C ASN A 431 -0.89 13.65 11.40
N LEU A 432 -1.78 14.56 11.78
CA LEU A 432 -2.94 14.24 12.63
C LEU A 432 -4.05 13.43 11.93
N ASP A 433 -4.20 13.55 10.60
CA ASP A 433 -5.26 12.91 9.80
C ASP A 433 -4.82 11.59 9.15
N GLY A 434 -3.65 11.09 9.54
CA GLY A 434 -3.03 9.89 8.95
C GLY A 434 -2.33 10.13 7.62
N GLY A 435 -2.39 11.33 7.05
CA GLY A 435 -1.62 11.73 5.88
C GLY A 435 -0.12 11.56 6.10
N ARG A 436 0.53 10.88 5.15
CA ARG A 436 1.95 10.52 5.22
C ARG A 436 2.74 11.34 4.22
N THR A 437 3.77 12.04 4.69
CA THR A 437 4.82 12.58 3.82
C THR A 437 5.99 11.61 3.82
N VAL A 438 6.34 11.08 2.65
CA VAL A 438 7.41 10.09 2.50
C VAL A 438 8.71 10.77 2.17
N LEU A 439 9.76 10.48 2.95
CA LEU A 439 11.12 10.92 2.70
C LEU A 439 11.98 9.70 2.33
N PRO A 440 12.28 9.47 1.04
CA PRO A 440 13.13 8.37 0.62
C PRO A 440 14.55 8.53 1.17
N VAL A 441 15.10 7.42 1.67
CA VAL A 441 16.44 7.33 2.21
C VAL A 441 17.24 6.29 1.44
N MET A 442 18.43 6.69 0.96
CA MET A 442 19.39 5.82 0.32
C MET A 442 20.73 5.93 1.03
N LEU A 443 21.14 4.87 1.72
CA LEU A 443 22.42 4.80 2.41
C LEU A 443 23.37 3.85 1.67
N THR A 444 24.64 4.22 1.61
CA THR A 444 25.71 3.34 1.11
C THR A 444 26.59 2.92 2.26
N ALA A 445 26.74 1.62 2.50
CA ALA A 445 27.64 1.12 3.52
C ALA A 445 29.09 1.13 3.01
N GLU A 446 29.99 1.84 3.70
CA GLU A 446 31.41 1.89 3.39
C GLU A 446 32.24 1.41 4.57
N GLU A 447 33.28 0.64 4.28
CA GLU A 447 34.27 0.22 5.26
C GLU A 447 35.41 1.23 5.31
N GLU A 448 35.66 1.85 6.47
CA GLU A 448 36.75 2.80 6.60
C GLU A 448 38.09 2.02 6.46
N SER A 449 38.81 2.24 5.37
CA SER A 449 40.07 1.53 5.14
C SER A 449 41.09 1.93 6.20
N SER A 450 41.54 0.96 7.01
CA SER A 450 42.60 1.21 8.00
C SER A 450 43.86 1.77 7.31
N GLY A 451 44.63 2.61 7.99
CA GLY A 451 45.87 3.21 7.43
C GLY A 451 46.91 2.17 6.96
N ILE A 452 46.80 0.91 7.42
CA ILE A 452 47.64 -0.21 7.00
C ILE A 452 47.10 -0.82 5.69
N ASP A 453 45.79 -0.90 5.51
CA ASP A 453 45.17 -1.38 4.27
C ASP A 453 45.38 -0.41 3.11
N ARG A 454 45.42 0.90 3.41
CA ARG A 454 45.84 1.92 2.43
C ARG A 454 47.30 1.76 1.98
N LEU A 455 48.16 1.13 2.78
CA LEU A 455 49.54 0.77 2.41
C LEU A 455 49.60 -0.51 1.55
N ARG A 456 48.59 -1.37 1.67
CA ARG A 456 48.44 -2.63 0.90
C ARG A 456 47.75 -2.42 -0.44
N GLN A 457 47.09 -1.28 -0.66
CA GLN A 457 46.54 -0.92 -1.96
C GLN A 457 47.64 -0.94 -3.04
N PRO A 458 47.38 -1.51 -4.23
CA PRO A 458 48.41 -1.74 -5.25
C PRO A 458 49.12 -0.45 -5.67
N GLU A 459 48.37 0.65 -5.72
CA GLU A 459 48.80 1.96 -6.18
C GLU A 459 49.86 2.56 -5.23
N THR A 460 49.57 2.55 -3.93
CA THR A 460 50.45 3.00 -2.86
C THR A 460 51.64 2.07 -2.68
N ALA A 461 51.42 0.75 -2.72
CA ALA A 461 52.49 -0.24 -2.63
C ALA A 461 53.50 -0.12 -3.77
N VAL A 462 53.03 0.07 -5.02
CA VAL A 462 53.88 0.29 -6.19
C VAL A 462 54.65 1.61 -6.06
N GLY A 463 53.98 2.69 -5.63
CA GLY A 463 54.64 3.98 -5.40
C GLY A 463 55.74 3.91 -4.34
N LEU A 464 55.50 3.19 -3.25
CA LEU A 464 56.44 3.01 -2.14
C LEU A 464 57.62 2.12 -2.56
N CYS A 465 57.37 1.06 -3.32
CA CYS A 465 58.41 0.22 -3.93
C CYS A 465 59.30 1.01 -4.89
N MET A 466 58.73 1.88 -5.74
CA MET A 466 59.50 2.73 -6.66
C MET A 466 60.38 3.74 -5.91
N MET A 467 59.88 4.33 -4.82
CA MET A 467 60.67 5.20 -3.94
C MET A 467 61.85 4.44 -3.31
N LEU A 468 61.60 3.23 -2.79
CA LEU A 468 62.64 2.39 -2.19
C LEU A 468 63.69 1.96 -3.22
N ILE A 469 63.27 1.57 -4.42
CA ILE A 469 64.20 1.25 -5.53
C ILE A 469 65.03 2.49 -5.88
N GLY A 470 64.41 3.67 -6.00
CA GLY A 470 65.12 4.93 -6.22
C GLY A 470 66.18 5.23 -5.15
N LEU A 471 65.86 4.98 -3.88
CA LEU A 471 66.79 5.13 -2.75
C LEU A 471 67.94 4.11 -2.78
N THR A 472 67.67 2.87 -3.19
CA THR A 472 68.74 1.84 -3.32
C THR A 472 69.72 2.12 -4.46
N LEU A 473 69.30 2.85 -5.50
CA LEU A 473 70.16 3.29 -6.59
C LEU A 473 71.12 4.43 -6.19
N LEU A 474 70.83 5.12 -5.08
CA LEU A 474 71.70 6.15 -4.49
C LEU A 474 72.74 5.57 -3.51
N TRP A 475 72.64 4.27 -3.17
CA TRP A 475 73.60 3.62 -2.28
C TRP A 475 74.84 3.13 -3.06
N PRO A 476 76.07 3.49 -2.65
CA PRO A 476 77.28 3.10 -3.40
C PRO A 476 77.52 1.59 -3.31
N ARG A 477 77.42 0.90 -4.45
CA ARG A 477 77.74 -0.53 -4.57
C ARG A 477 79.26 -0.72 -4.48
N GLN A 478 79.74 -1.31 -3.38
CA GLN A 478 81.08 -1.89 -3.35
C GLN A 478 81.12 -3.11 -4.28
N ALA A 479 81.96 -3.02 -5.30
CA ALA A 479 82.20 -4.09 -6.26
C ALA A 479 82.99 -5.23 -5.59
N ASN A 480 82.33 -6.34 -5.28
CA ASN A 480 83.01 -7.60 -4.97
C ASN A 480 83.29 -8.39 -6.26
N LYS A 481 84.54 -8.83 -6.38
CA LYS A 481 85.11 -9.59 -7.52
C LYS A 481 84.43 -10.96 -7.71
N PRO A 482 84.39 -11.48 -8.95
CA PRO A 482 83.78 -12.76 -9.26
C PRO A 482 84.68 -13.91 -8.79
N THR A 483 84.08 -14.88 -8.11
CA THR A 483 84.72 -16.17 -7.83
C THR A 483 84.02 -17.22 -8.69
N THR A 484 84.77 -17.82 -9.60
CA THR A 484 84.36 -18.99 -10.39
C THR A 484 84.24 -20.21 -9.49
N ALA A 485 83.05 -20.81 -9.43
CA ALA A 485 82.85 -22.17 -8.96
C ALA A 485 81.90 -22.88 -9.93
N ASP A 486 82.45 -23.94 -10.51
CA ASP A 486 81.84 -24.90 -11.41
C ASP A 486 80.89 -25.79 -10.59
N THR A 487 79.61 -25.89 -10.96
CA THR A 487 78.72 -26.93 -10.42
C THR A 487 77.59 -27.25 -11.40
N THR A 488 77.80 -28.34 -12.13
CA THR A 488 76.85 -29.37 -12.56
C THR A 488 75.36 -29.00 -12.64
N ASP A 489 74.89 -28.95 -13.89
CA ASP A 489 73.50 -28.91 -14.31
C ASP A 489 72.79 -30.23 -13.93
N GLN A 490 71.90 -30.18 -12.93
CA GLN A 490 70.83 -31.15 -12.74
C GLN A 490 69.53 -30.38 -12.54
N ARG A 491 68.76 -30.24 -13.62
CA ARG A 491 67.35 -29.83 -13.56
C ARG A 491 66.52 -30.95 -12.94
N PRO A 492 65.79 -30.72 -11.84
CA PRO A 492 64.61 -31.50 -11.55
C PRO A 492 63.52 -31.08 -12.54
N GLN A 493 62.94 -32.04 -13.27
CA GLN A 493 61.68 -31.80 -13.98
C GLN A 493 60.62 -31.38 -12.96
N ALA A 494 60.02 -30.21 -13.15
CA ALA A 494 58.83 -29.81 -12.41
C ALA A 494 57.70 -30.79 -12.79
N LYS A 495 57.26 -31.56 -11.80
CA LYS A 495 56.05 -32.38 -11.90
C LYS A 495 54.87 -31.40 -11.92
N GLN A 496 54.19 -31.26 -13.06
CA GLN A 496 52.91 -30.56 -13.13
C GLN A 496 51.88 -31.42 -12.37
N GLU A 497 51.55 -31.03 -11.14
CA GLU A 497 50.38 -31.55 -10.45
C GLU A 497 49.16 -30.78 -10.96
N THR A 498 48.30 -31.48 -11.71
CA THR A 498 46.95 -31.02 -12.01
C THR A 498 46.16 -31.01 -10.70
N LEU A 499 45.90 -29.82 -10.14
CA LEU A 499 44.95 -29.65 -9.05
C LEU A 499 43.58 -30.17 -9.53
N THR A 500 43.08 -31.21 -8.89
CA THR A 500 41.67 -31.62 -9.05
C THR A 500 40.86 -30.88 -7.99
N LEU A 501 39.86 -30.14 -8.46
CA LEU A 501 38.97 -29.32 -7.64
C LEU A 501 37.68 -30.11 -7.39
N ASP A 502 37.08 -29.96 -6.20
CA ASP A 502 35.73 -30.45 -5.95
C ASP A 502 34.67 -29.62 -6.69
N ALA A 503 33.39 -30.02 -6.62
CA ALA A 503 32.26 -29.32 -7.26
C ALA A 503 32.04 -27.88 -6.73
N TRP A 504 32.81 -27.46 -5.72
CA TRP A 504 32.77 -26.15 -5.08
C TRP A 504 34.09 -25.38 -5.20
N GLY A 505 35.02 -25.84 -6.05
CA GLY A 505 36.23 -25.10 -6.41
C GLY A 505 37.36 -25.14 -5.39
N ARG A 506 37.40 -26.13 -4.48
CA ARG A 506 38.48 -26.27 -3.49
C ARG A 506 39.49 -27.37 -3.89
N PRO A 507 40.80 -27.22 -3.60
CA PRO A 507 41.79 -28.26 -3.84
C PRO A 507 41.53 -29.49 -2.96
N LEU A 508 41.49 -30.68 -3.54
CA LEU A 508 41.42 -31.93 -2.78
C LEU A 508 42.82 -32.32 -2.26
N ASP A 509 42.97 -32.47 -0.95
CA ASP A 509 44.22 -32.91 -0.32
C ASP A 509 44.49 -34.39 -0.59
N HIS A 510 45.77 -34.76 -0.68
CA HIS A 510 46.23 -36.04 -1.23
C HIS A 510 45.97 -37.28 -0.34
N ASP A 511 45.34 -37.10 0.82
CA ASP A 511 45.05 -38.16 1.80
C ASP A 511 43.61 -38.71 1.75
N ASP A 512 42.69 -38.08 0.99
CA ASP A 512 41.29 -38.52 0.89
C ASP A 512 41.03 -39.52 -0.26
N ALA A 513 42.05 -39.86 -1.05
CA ALA A 513 41.92 -40.77 -2.20
C ALA A 513 41.93 -42.26 -1.82
N ALA A 514 41.99 -42.61 -0.53
CA ALA A 514 42.19 -43.98 -0.06
C ALA A 514 41.06 -44.52 0.83
N GLU A 515 39.82 -44.05 0.71
CA GLU A 515 38.66 -44.72 1.33
C GLU A 515 37.43 -44.75 0.40
N GLN A 516 37.62 -45.28 -0.82
CA GLN A 516 36.52 -45.85 -1.61
C GLN A 516 36.82 -47.31 -1.88
N GLY A 517 36.66 -48.16 -0.86
CA GLY A 517 36.89 -49.58 -1.04
C GLY A 517 36.87 -50.44 0.22
N ALA A 518 35.85 -50.34 1.08
CA ALA A 518 35.54 -51.42 2.02
C ALA A 518 34.09 -51.34 2.53
N GLN A 519 33.28 -52.32 2.15
CA GLN A 519 32.07 -52.68 2.90
C GLN A 519 32.48 -53.25 4.26
N VAL A 520 32.07 -52.62 5.38
CA VAL A 520 31.93 -53.30 6.68
C VAL A 520 30.76 -52.68 7.46
N ALA A 521 29.96 -53.55 8.07
CA ALA A 521 28.73 -53.30 8.80
C ALA A 521 28.95 -53.00 10.31
N HIS A 522 27.82 -52.70 11.00
CA HIS A 522 27.59 -52.65 12.46
C HIS A 522 28.03 -51.35 13.19
N ASP A 523 27.31 -50.75 14.14
CA ASP A 523 26.20 -51.19 15.01
C ASP A 523 25.36 -50.00 15.53
N GLU A 524 24.11 -50.30 15.88
CA GLU A 524 23.15 -49.45 16.59
C GLU A 524 23.64 -48.99 17.98
N TRP A 525 23.25 -47.78 18.39
CA TRP A 525 23.27 -47.34 19.79
C TRP A 525 21.82 -47.24 20.30
N PRO A 526 21.51 -47.79 21.49
CA PRO A 526 20.14 -47.85 21.99
C PRO A 526 19.68 -46.52 22.59
N SER A 527 18.42 -46.21 22.33
CA SER A 527 17.62 -45.22 23.04
C SER A 527 17.45 -45.64 24.50
N SER A 528 17.58 -44.67 25.41
CA SER A 528 17.00 -44.78 26.74
C SER A 528 15.92 -43.72 26.89
N ASP A 529 14.68 -44.19 26.85
CA ASP A 529 13.50 -43.50 27.30
C ASP A 529 13.67 -42.97 28.73
N HIS A 530 13.28 -41.73 28.95
CA HIS A 530 12.78 -41.28 30.24
C HIS A 530 11.40 -40.68 30.04
N GLN A 531 10.41 -41.41 30.53
CA GLN A 531 9.01 -41.03 30.60
C GLN A 531 8.67 -40.70 32.07
N ILE A 532 7.74 -39.76 32.22
CA ILE A 532 6.86 -39.49 33.39
C ILE A 532 7.42 -38.59 34.50
N LEU A 533 7.01 -37.31 34.49
CA LEU A 533 5.92 -36.78 35.35
C LEU A 533 5.37 -35.47 34.79
#